data_AF-A0A941ZHG8-F1
#
_entry.id   AF-A0A941ZHG8-F1
#
_cell.length_a   1.000
_cell.length_b   1.000
_cell.length_c   1.000
_cell.angle_alpha   90.00
_cell.angle_beta   90.00
_cell.angle_gamma   90.00
#
_symmetry.space_group_name_H-M   'P 1'
#
loop_
_entity.id
_entity.type
_entity.pdbx_description
1 polymer ?
#
loop_
_entity_poly.entity_id
_entity_poly.type
_entity_poly.pdbx_seq_one_letter_code
_entity_poly.pdbx_strand_id
1 'polypeptide(L)' 'MPKEFSRSQRIAEQIQRELAELIRLEVKDPRVGFITLTGVEVSPDYAHAKVFFSTLDA' A
#
# COMPACT_ATOMS: atom_id res chain seq x y z
N MET A 1 -27.35 1.33 5.48
CA MET A 1 -26.49 0.85 4.38
C MET A 1 -25.60 -0.23 4.98
N PRO A 2 -25.65 -1.49 4.51
CA PRO A 2 -24.79 -2.52 5.09
C PRO A 2 -23.36 -2.04 4.87
N LYS A 3 -22.63 -1.88 5.98
CA LYS A 3 -21.24 -1.45 5.98
C LYS A 3 -20.50 -2.53 5.20
N GLU A 4 -20.15 -2.20 3.97
CA GLU A 4 -19.25 -2.94 3.11
C GLU A 4 -17.92 -3.07 3.87
N PHE A 5 -17.83 -4.00 4.82
CA PHE A 5 -16.57 -4.60 5.27
C PHE A 5 -16.07 -5.50 4.13
N SER A 6 -15.98 -4.85 2.97
CA SER A 6 -16.09 -5.36 1.63
C SER A 6 -14.77 -5.97 1.26
N ARG A 7 -14.82 -6.98 0.41
CA ARG A 7 -13.66 -7.65 -0.20
C ARG A 7 -12.53 -6.68 -0.57
N SER A 8 -12.85 -5.45 -0.96
CA SER A 8 -11.92 -4.33 -1.18
C SER A 8 -11.01 -4.02 0.00
N GLN A 9 -11.51 -3.99 1.24
CA GLN A 9 -10.67 -3.72 2.41
C GLN A 9 -9.68 -4.85 2.67
N ARG A 10 -10.10 -6.10 2.51
CA ARG A 10 -9.19 -7.26 2.67
C ARG A 10 -8.11 -7.28 1.60
N ILE A 11 -8.49 -6.97 0.36
CA ILE A 11 -7.55 -6.86 -0.76
C ILE A 11 -6.57 -5.69 -0.51
N ALA A 12 -7.06 -4.54 -0.05
CA ALA A 12 -6.21 -3.41 0.29
C ALA A 12 -5.19 -3.76 1.38
N GLU A 13 -5.61 -4.43 2.46
CA GLU A 13 -4.70 -4.87 3.53
C GLU A 13 -3.66 -5.88 3.04
N GLN A 14 -4.06 -6.81 2.16
CA GLN A 14 -3.12 -7.77 1.57
C GLN A 14 -2.08 -7.06 0.69
N ILE A 15 -2.54 -6.18 -0.21
CA ILE A 15 -1.68 -5.37 -1.08
C ILE A 15 -0.70 -4.56 -0.25
N GLN A 16 -1.17 -3.90 0.82
CA GLN A 16 -0.31 -3.11 1.70
C GLN A 16 0.81 -3.95 2.32
N ARG A 17 0.51 -5.17 2.76
CA ARG A 17 1.47 -6.05 3.43
C ARG A 17 2.52 -6.57 2.44
N GLU A 18 2.08 -7.07 1.29
CA GLU A 18 2.97 -7.57 0.23
C GLU A 18 3.86 -6.46 -0.34
N LEU A 19 3.31 -5.27 -0.65
CA LEU A 19 4.12 -4.15 -1.12
C LEU A 19 5.12 -3.67 -0.07
N ALA A 20 4.75 -3.65 1.22
CA ALA A 20 5.67 -3.24 2.27
C ALA A 20 6.87 -4.20 2.37
N GLU A 21 6.63 -5.52 2.26
CA GLU A 21 7.70 -6.50 2.23
C GLU A 21 8.56 -6.39 0.97
N LEU A 22 7.93 -6.25 -0.20
CA LEU A 22 8.63 -6.12 -1.49
C LEU A 22 9.54 -4.88 -1.51
N ILE A 23 9.00 -3.73 -1.10
CA ILE A 23 9.76 -2.47 -1.06
C ILE A 23 10.95 -2.62 -0.12
N ARG A 24 10.76 -3.20 1.06
CA ARG A 24 11.83 -3.39 2.05
C ARG A 24 12.94 -4.34 1.57
N LEU A 25 12.60 -5.34 0.75
CA LEU A 25 13.55 -6.36 0.28
C LEU A 25 14.26 -5.96 -1.02
N GLU A 26 13.54 -5.34 -1.95
CA GLU A 26 14.04 -5.11 -3.32
C GLU A 26 14.48 -3.65 -3.58
N VAL A 27 13.93 -2.67 -2.86
CA VAL A 27 14.30 -1.27 -3.08
C VAL A 27 15.63 -0.98 -2.37
N LYS A 28 16.70 -1.02 -3.16
CA LYS A 28 18.08 -0.67 -2.75
C LYS A 28 18.56 0.60 -3.44
N ASP A 29 17.69 1.60 -3.61
CA ASP A 29 18.14 2.90 -4.12
C ASP A 29 18.57 3.78 -2.93
N PRO A 30 19.84 4.22 -2.83
CA PRO A 30 20.32 5.05 -1.71
C PRO A 30 19.66 6.43 -1.64
N ARG A 31 18.96 6.89 -2.70
CA ARG A 31 18.17 8.13 -2.69
C ARG A 31 16.77 7.93 -2.11
N VAL A 32 16.37 6.68 -1.99
CA VAL A 32 15.09 6.28 -1.45
C VAL A 32 15.40 5.77 -0.04
N GLY A 33 15.27 6.67 0.94
CA GLY A 33 15.46 6.34 2.34
C GLY A 33 14.41 5.35 2.86
N PHE A 34 14.16 5.36 4.16
CA PHE A 34 13.16 4.47 4.75
C PHE A 34 11.74 4.86 4.27
N ILE A 35 11.15 4.05 3.37
CA ILE A 35 9.75 4.22 2.93
C ILE A 35 8.83 3.43 3.86
N THR A 36 7.76 4.07 4.32
CA THR A 36 6.66 3.43 5.05
C THR A 36 5.35 3.60 4.29
N LEU A 37 4.61 2.52 4.07
CA LEU A 37 3.27 2.58 3.48
C LEU A 37 2.23 2.91 4.56
N THR A 38 1.51 4.00 4.37
CA THR A 38 0.53 4.50 5.34
C THR A 38 -0.90 4.05 5.05
N GLY A 39 -1.19 3.67 3.81
CA GLY A 39 -2.49 3.10 3.45
C GLY A 39 -2.61 2.74 1.97
N VAL A 40 -3.60 1.93 1.66
CA VAL A 40 -3.95 1.53 0.29
C VAL A 40 -5.47 1.65 0.12
N GLU A 41 -5.90 2.31 -0.95
CA GLU A 41 -7.29 2.36 -1.36
C GLU A 41 -7.45 1.67 -2.72
N VAL A 42 -8.36 0.72 -2.79
CA VAL A 42 -8.63 -0.04 -4.03
C VAL A 42 -9.96 0.41 -4.59
N SER A 43 -10.01 0.64 -5.90
CA SER A 43 -11.24 1.00 -6.59
C SER A 43 -12.28 -0.14 -6.50
N PRO A 44 -13.59 0.16 -6.56
CA PRO A 44 -14.64 -0.85 -6.42
C PRO A 44 -14.64 -1.91 -7.53
N ASP A 45 -14.06 -1.57 -8.69
CA ASP A 45 -13.84 -2.46 -9.84
C ASP A 45 -12.52 -3.23 -9.76
N TYR A 46 -11.71 -3.04 -8.71
CA TYR A 46 -10.40 -3.64 -8.48
C TYR A 46 -9.36 -3.36 -9.57
N ALA A 47 -9.63 -2.44 -10.49
CA ALA A 47 -8.74 -2.12 -11.60
C ALA A 47 -7.60 -1.18 -11.19
N HIS A 48 -7.80 -0.36 -10.17
CA HIS A 48 -6.85 0.65 -9.72
C HIS A 48 -6.63 0.59 -8.20
N ALA A 49 -5.40 0.83 -7.77
CA ALA A 49 -5.05 1.00 -6.38
C ALA A 49 -4.28 2.30 -6.17
N LYS A 50 -4.67 3.09 -5.17
CA LYS A 50 -3.93 4.25 -4.70
C LYS A 50 -3.16 3.85 -3.47
N VAL A 51 -1.84 4.03 -3.50
CA VAL A 51 -0.94 3.70 -2.40
C VAL A 51 -0.39 4.99 -1.81
N PHE A 52 -0.57 5.16 -0.51
CA PHE A 52 -0.04 6.28 0.25
C PHE A 52 1.24 5.84 0.96
N PHE A 53 2.29 6.63 0.84
CA PHE A 53 3.58 6.37 1.47
C PHE A 53 4.16 7.64 2.08
N SER A 54 5.01 7.45 3.08
CA SER A 54 5.84 8.49 3.66
C SER A 54 7.32 8.09 3.59
N THR A 55 8.17 9.08 3.42
CA THR A 55 9.63 8.94 3.49
C THR A 55 10.15 9.70 4.70
N LEU A 56 11.20 9.17 5.33
CA LEU A 56 11.87 9.86 6.44
C LEU A 56 12.92 10.89 5.96
N ASP A 57 13.21 10.90 4.65
CA ASP A 57 14.23 11.76 4.03
C ASP A 57 13.56 12.81 3.12
N ALA A 58 14.04 14.05 3.20
CA ALA A 58 13.62 15.21 2.42
C ALA A 58 14.83 15.83 1.71
#